data_AF-A0A7C8CQ18-F1
#
_entry.id   AF-A0A7C8CQ18-F1
#
_cell.length_a   1.000
_cell.length_b   1.000
_cell.length_c   1.000
_cell.angle_alpha   90.00
_cell.angle_beta   90.00
_cell.angle_gamma   90.00
#
_symmetry.space_group_name_H-M   'P 1'
#
loop_
_entity.id
_entity.type
_entity.pdbx_description
1 polymer ?
#
loop_
_entity_poly.entity_id
_entity_poly.type
_entity_poly.pdbx_seq_one_letter_code
_entity_poly.pdbx_strand_id
1 'polypeptide(L)'
;MGVGNGAPWTRAIRSPGGGDNLFLSSIVALDADTGALKWYYQTTPGDNWDYTAVQDMALADMEVDGELRKVLLQAPKNGFFYVIDRSN
;
A
#
# COMPACT_ATOMS: atom_id res chain seq x y z
N MET A 1 0.54 -6.37 -4.65
CA MET A 1 1.71 -5.66 -5.23
C MET A 1 1.87 -4.30 -4.57
N GLY A 2 3.08 -3.78 -4.52
CA GLY A 2 3.39 -2.47 -3.97
C GLY A 2 3.48 -1.38 -5.04
N VAL A 3 3.01 -0.16 -4.75
CA VAL A 3 3.06 0.99 -5.67
C VAL A 3 4.06 2.05 -5.17
N GLY A 4 4.80 2.64 -6.11
CA GLY A 4 5.80 3.66 -5.84
C GLY A 4 5.24 5.01 -5.39
N ASN A 5 6.15 5.95 -5.18
CA ASN A 5 5.83 7.37 -5.01
C ASN A 5 5.47 8.01 -6.36
N GLY A 6 5.00 9.26 -6.33
CA GLY A 6 4.68 10.01 -7.54
C GLY A 6 5.77 11.03 -7.90
N ALA A 7 5.81 11.40 -9.17
CA ALA A 7 6.69 12.43 -9.71
C ALA A 7 5.87 13.61 -10.30
N PRO A 8 6.35 14.87 -10.21
CA PRO A 8 7.52 15.32 -9.46
C PRO A 8 7.34 15.14 -7.94
N TRP A 9 8.44 15.17 -7.18
CA TRP A 9 8.39 14.90 -5.73
C TRP A 9 7.49 15.89 -4.97
N THR A 10 7.57 17.18 -5.31
CA THR A 10 6.78 18.24 -4.68
C THR A 10 5.30 18.09 -5.00
N ARG A 11 4.51 17.68 -4.00
CA ARG A 11 3.05 17.48 -4.12
C ARG A 11 2.31 18.70 -4.62
N ALA A 12 2.69 19.91 -4.20
CA ALA A 12 2.03 21.14 -4.64
C ALA A 12 2.12 21.35 -6.17
N ILE A 13 3.17 20.82 -6.81
CA ILE A 13 3.35 20.85 -8.27
C ILE A 13 2.68 19.63 -8.92
N ARG A 14 2.91 18.44 -8.35
CA ARG A 14 2.35 17.17 -8.84
C ARG A 14 0.81 17.13 -8.80
N SER A 15 0.23 17.73 -7.76
CA SER A 15 -1.19 17.66 -7.41
C SER A 15 -1.68 18.99 -6.82
N PRO A 16 -1.80 20.05 -7.64
CA PRO A 16 -2.17 21.38 -7.16
C PRO A 16 -3.57 21.43 -6.53
N GLY A 17 -4.49 20.54 -6.92
CA GLY A 17 -5.81 20.37 -6.30
C GLY A 17 -5.80 19.57 -4.99
N GLY A 18 -4.63 19.16 -4.50
CA GLY A 18 -4.50 18.27 -3.35
C GLY A 18 -4.97 16.85 -3.66
N GLY A 19 -5.64 16.23 -2.69
CA GLY A 19 -6.10 14.85 -2.78
C GLY A 19 -5.03 13.80 -2.47
N ASP A 20 -5.46 12.57 -2.29
CA ASP A 20 -4.61 11.49 -1.78
C ASP A 20 -3.67 10.91 -2.84
N ASN A 21 -3.86 11.29 -4.11
CA ASN A 21 -3.08 10.81 -5.25
C ASN A 21 -3.11 9.29 -5.37
N LEU A 22 -4.28 8.68 -5.27
CA LEU A 22 -4.42 7.24 -5.46
C LEU A 22 -3.94 6.83 -6.86
N PHE A 23 -3.19 5.72 -7.00
CA PHE A 23 -2.82 4.72 -5.99
C PHE A 23 -1.35 4.81 -5.54
N LEU A 24 -0.76 6.02 -5.44
CA LEU A 24 0.62 6.17 -4.96
C LEU A 24 0.80 5.62 -3.55
N SER A 25 2.00 5.12 -3.24
CA SER A 25 2.34 4.57 -1.92
C SER A 25 1.24 3.67 -1.36
N SER A 26 0.85 2.66 -2.15
CA SER A 26 -0.25 1.77 -1.84
C SER A 26 0.15 0.32 -1.99
N ILE A 27 -0.50 -0.52 -1.19
CA ILE A 27 -0.57 -1.96 -1.40
C ILE A 27 -1.86 -2.23 -2.18
N VAL A 28 -1.76 -2.92 -3.30
CA VAL A 28 -2.92 -3.26 -4.15
C VAL A 28 -3.02 -4.77 -4.33
N ALA A 29 -4.23 -5.31 -4.27
CA ALA A 29 -4.54 -6.66 -4.69
C ALA A 29 -5.34 -6.63 -5.98
N LEU A 30 -4.85 -7.35 -6.97
CA LEU A 30 -5.47 -7.45 -8.28
C LEU A 30 -5.88 -8.90 -8.52
N ASP A 31 -6.89 -9.06 -9.35
CA ASP A 31 -7.17 -10.34 -9.97
C ASP A 31 -6.04 -10.71 -10.95
N ALA A 32 -5.52 -11.94 -10.84
CA ALA A 32 -4.33 -12.35 -11.58
C ALA A 32 -4.58 -12.52 -13.09
N ASP A 33 -5.80 -12.90 -13.47
CA ASP A 33 -6.15 -13.16 -14.87
C ASP A 33 -6.60 -11.88 -15.59
N THR A 34 -7.35 -11.02 -14.88
CA THR A 34 -7.99 -9.84 -15.48
C THR A 34 -7.30 -8.53 -15.16
N GLY A 35 -6.47 -8.48 -14.11
CA GLY A 35 -5.88 -7.25 -13.59
C GLY A 35 -6.89 -6.35 -12.85
N ALA A 36 -8.14 -6.78 -12.68
CA ALA A 36 -9.15 -6.01 -11.96
C ALA A 36 -8.76 -5.79 -10.50
N LEU A 37 -8.94 -4.57 -9.99
CA LEU A 37 -8.68 -4.25 -8.59
C LEU A 37 -9.66 -5.01 -7.68
N LYS A 38 -9.12 -5.77 -6.72
CA LYS A 38 -9.91 -6.39 -5.64
C LYS A 38 -10.01 -5.45 -4.44
N TRP A 39 -8.85 -4.99 -3.96
CA TRP A 39 -8.76 -4.04 -2.86
C TRP A 39 -7.43 -3.27 -2.91
N TYR A 40 -7.37 -2.17 -2.16
CA TYR A 40 -6.14 -1.42 -1.93
C TYR A 40 -6.09 -0.88 -0.51
N TYR A 41 -4.87 -0.64 -0.03
CA TYR A 41 -4.59 0.11 1.19
C TYR A 41 -3.48 1.11 0.91
N GLN A 42 -3.77 2.41 1.03
CA GLN A 42 -2.79 3.45 0.80
C GLN A 42 -2.00 3.74 2.07
N THR A 43 -0.72 3.35 2.09
CA THR A 43 0.16 3.49 3.25
C THR A 43 0.58 4.93 3.50
N THR A 44 0.60 5.79 2.47
CA THR A 44 0.94 7.21 2.62
C THR A 44 0.10 8.10 1.70
N PRO A 45 -1.13 8.46 2.11
CA PRO A 45 -2.00 9.37 1.37
C PRO A 45 -1.34 10.71 1.11
N GLY A 46 -1.34 11.15 -0.14
CA GLY A 46 -0.73 12.42 -0.52
C GLY A 46 0.77 12.49 -0.21
N ASP A 47 1.51 11.38 -0.44
CA ASP A 47 2.97 11.30 -0.25
C ASP A 47 3.70 12.55 -0.75
N ASN A 48 4.65 13.02 0.06
CA ASN A 48 5.51 14.16 -0.28
C ASN A 48 6.97 13.89 0.17
N TRP A 49 7.33 12.62 0.39
CA TRP A 49 8.58 12.22 1.05
C TRP A 49 9.31 11.07 0.36
N ASP A 50 8.90 10.70 -0.86
CA ASP A 50 9.47 9.55 -1.57
C ASP A 50 9.24 8.22 -0.80
N TYR A 51 8.12 8.16 -0.06
CA TYR A 51 7.74 6.95 0.67
C TYR A 51 7.02 5.99 -0.26
N THR A 52 7.79 5.12 -0.90
CA THR A 52 7.29 4.03 -1.72
C THR A 52 6.69 2.92 -0.86
N ALA A 53 5.71 2.20 -1.41
CA ALA A 53 5.20 0.94 -0.85
C ALA A 53 5.67 -0.29 -1.65
N VAL A 54 6.81 -0.20 -2.34
CA VAL A 54 7.35 -1.26 -3.24
C VAL A 54 8.21 -2.29 -2.51
N GLN A 55 8.25 -2.24 -1.18
CA GLN A 55 9.09 -3.12 -0.37
C GLN A 55 8.52 -4.54 -0.35
N ASP A 56 9.38 -5.49 -0.03
CA ASP A 56 9.01 -6.90 0.01
C ASP A 56 7.81 -7.15 0.92
N MET A 57 6.98 -8.10 0.48
CA MET A 57 5.80 -8.54 1.20
C MET A 57 5.97 -10.00 1.58
N ALA A 58 5.67 -10.32 2.84
CA ALA A 58 5.55 -11.69 3.30
C ALA A 58 4.08 -12.05 3.53
N LEU A 59 3.73 -13.31 3.29
CA LEU A 59 2.41 -13.85 3.60
C LEU A 59 2.56 -14.83 4.76
N ALA A 60 1.68 -14.74 5.74
CA ALA A 60 1.67 -15.63 6.90
C ALA A 60 0.24 -15.93 7.36
N ASP A 61 0.07 -17.04 8.04
CA ASP A 61 -1.15 -17.31 8.82
C ASP A 61 -0.78 -17.07 10.28
N MET A 62 -1.43 -16.09 10.92
CA MET A 62 -1.05 -15.55 12.23
C MET A 62 -2.28 -15.35 13.11
N GLU A 63 -2.17 -15.62 14.41
CA GLU A 63 -3.21 -15.29 15.37
C GLU A 63 -3.25 -13.78 15.61
N VAL A 64 -4.41 -13.17 15.39
CA VAL A 64 -4.68 -11.74 15.63
C VAL A 64 -5.97 -11.66 16.44
N ASP A 65 -5.91 -11.06 17.62
CA ASP A 65 -7.04 -10.93 18.54
C ASP A 65 -7.75 -12.26 18.85
N GLY A 66 -6.97 -13.35 18.97
CA GLY A 66 -7.47 -14.69 19.29
C GLY A 66 -8.04 -15.48 18.10
N GLU A 67 -7.97 -14.94 16.90
CA GLU A 67 -8.43 -15.64 15.68
C GLU A 67 -7.30 -15.79 14.66
N LEU A 68 -7.22 -16.97 14.04
CA LEU A 68 -6.23 -17.24 12.98
C LEU A 68 -6.61 -16.46 11.71
N ARG A 69 -5.70 -15.59 11.24
CA ARG A 69 -5.89 -14.72 10.07
C ARG A 69 -4.85 -15.00 8.99
N LYS A 70 -5.28 -14.90 7.74
CA LYS A 70 -4.39 -14.91 6.57
C LYS A 70 -3.92 -13.48 6.32
N VAL A 71 -2.69 -13.16 6.71
CA VAL A 71 -2.16 -11.79 6.65
C VAL A 71 -1.10 -11.58 5.56
N LEU A 72 -1.00 -10.34 5.11
CA LEU A 72 0.11 -9.76 4.37
C LEU A 72 0.89 -8.85 5.33
N LEU A 73 2.20 -8.98 5.30
CA LEU A 73 3.13 -8.22 6.12
C LEU A 73 3.98 -7.33 5.20
N GLN A 74 4.09 -6.04 5.50
CA GLN A 74 4.97 -5.13 4.75
C GLN A 74 5.60 -4.05 5.65
N ALA A 75 6.88 -3.78 5.44
CA ALA A 75 7.61 -2.67 6.05
C ALA A 75 8.06 -1.67 4.97
N PRO A 76 7.17 -0.76 4.51
CA PRO A 76 7.52 0.24 3.51
C PRO A 76 8.41 1.36 4.09
N LYS A 77 8.91 2.23 3.21
CA LYS A 77 9.85 3.33 3.54
C LYS A 77 9.38 4.27 4.66
N ASN A 78 8.08 4.36 4.92
CA ASN A 78 7.51 5.34 5.84
C ASN A 78 7.73 5.03 7.34
N GLY A 79 8.40 3.92 7.67
CA GLY A 79 8.77 3.56 9.04
C GLY A 79 7.71 2.80 9.84
N PHE A 80 6.57 2.47 9.23
CA PHE A 80 5.56 1.61 9.84
C PHE A 80 5.70 0.15 9.40
N PHE A 81 5.23 -0.77 10.25
CA PHE A 81 5.06 -2.17 9.89
C PHE A 81 3.57 -2.48 9.77
N TYR A 82 3.14 -2.90 8.59
CA TYR A 82 1.73 -3.16 8.28
C TYR A 82 1.44 -4.65 8.34
N VAL A 83 0.35 -5.00 9.01
CA VAL A 83 -0.25 -6.34 9.04
C VAL A 83 -1.67 -6.18 8.52
N ILE A 84 -1.96 -6.75 7.35
CA ILE A 84 -3.23 -6.54 6.62
C ILE A 84 -3.85 -7.91 6.34
N ASP A 85 -5.15 -8.09 6.58
CA ASP A 85 -5.86 -9.29 6.12
C ASP A 85 -5.82 -9.35 4.58
N ARG A 86 -5.30 -10.44 4.02
CA ARG A 86 -5.09 -10.54 2.55
C ARG A 86 -6.30 -11.07 1.79
N SER A 87 -7.38 -11.41 2.48
CA SER A 87 -8.54 -12.07 1.88
C SER A 87 -9.60 -11.12 1.33
N ASN A 88 -9.65 -9.86 1.79
CA ASN A 88 -10.70 -8.90 1.45
C ASN A 88 -10.16 -7.50 1.17
#